data_AF-A0A351FKJ7-F1
#
_entry.id   AF-A0A351FKJ7-F1
#
_cell.length_a   1.000
_cell.length_b   1.000
_cell.length_c   1.000
_cell.angle_alpha   90.00
_cell.angle_beta   90.00
_cell.angle_gamma   90.00
#
_symmetry.space_group_name_H-M   'P 1'
#
loop_
_entity.id
_entity.type
_entity.pdbx_description
1 polymer ?
#
loop_
_entity_poly.entity_id
_entity_poly.type
_entity_poly.pdbx_seq_one_letter_code
_entity_poly.pdbx_strand_id
1 'polypeptide(L)'
;EADAALSARFGGPEGVYLPERGVELTTMMRELGATSGGDAVVKILETESPTSILRFGLESDLEGILRYPSTSVSCDCDAVALGVVSHPRGYGTFPRVLGRYARDRGVLTLEEAVQKMSGLPATTLGMLDRGFIAVGMSADLVVFDPETVIDHATFEDPSVPSTGIRHVMVNGSFAWRDGELTGMRAGRTLRRPAAHPARPLKVDEPRSVSFEGFVTLEGDASRTQFELAFEVQQDVQSAAAIGSLVATDEEGRTLFSSAKFGLLQVQGDWASFSLRVSDEEGLERGGYLVVDGADPMNHKGGATVVIALEGSDEIVGNSDGLLVVG
;
A
#
# COMPACT_ATOMS: atom_id res chain seq x y z
N GLU A 1 -6.96 23.85 -34.22
CA GLU A 1 -6.23 22.78 -33.52
C GLU A 1 -6.86 22.45 -32.17
N ALA A 2 -7.07 23.45 -31.29
CA ALA A 2 -7.73 23.27 -30.00
C ALA A 2 -9.10 22.56 -30.08
N ASP A 3 -9.98 22.96 -31.00
CA ASP A 3 -11.29 22.30 -31.16
C ASP A 3 -11.19 20.83 -31.61
N ALA A 4 -10.25 20.52 -32.51
CA ALA A 4 -10.03 19.15 -32.94
C ALA A 4 -9.50 18.28 -31.79
N ALA A 5 -8.61 18.82 -30.96
CA ALA A 5 -8.11 18.15 -29.77
C ALA A 5 -9.21 17.94 -28.72
N LEU A 6 -10.07 18.94 -28.48
CA LEU A 6 -11.21 18.86 -27.57
C LEU A 6 -12.17 17.75 -27.98
N SER A 7 -12.58 17.74 -29.24
CA SER A 7 -13.50 16.71 -29.77
C SER A 7 -12.87 15.31 -29.73
N ALA A 8 -11.62 15.17 -30.16
CA ALA A 8 -10.97 13.86 -30.25
C ALA A 8 -10.66 13.24 -28.89
N ARG A 9 -10.35 14.05 -27.87
CA ARG A 9 -9.89 13.55 -26.56
C ARG A 9 -10.99 13.54 -25.49
N PHE A 10 -11.90 14.50 -25.54
CA PHE A 10 -12.87 14.73 -24.46
C PHE A 10 -14.32 14.63 -24.93
N GLY A 11 -14.54 14.29 -26.20
CA GLY A 11 -15.89 14.21 -26.77
C GLY A 11 -16.53 15.58 -27.04
N GLY A 12 -15.77 16.67 -26.93
CA GLY A 12 -16.26 18.04 -27.14
C GLY A 12 -16.12 18.92 -25.89
N PRO A 13 -16.60 20.19 -25.95
CA PRO A 13 -16.58 21.09 -24.80
C PRO A 13 -17.42 20.60 -23.60
N GLU A 14 -18.44 19.77 -23.82
CA GLU A 14 -19.22 19.08 -22.78
C GLU A 14 -18.39 18.12 -21.92
N GLY A 15 -17.24 17.65 -22.43
CA GLY A 15 -16.31 16.81 -21.68
C GLY A 15 -15.42 17.58 -20.71
N VAL A 16 -15.55 18.91 -20.62
CA VAL A 16 -14.66 19.76 -19.81
C VAL A 16 -15.47 20.47 -18.73
N TYR A 17 -15.11 20.22 -17.47
CA TYR A 17 -15.72 20.83 -16.29
C TYR A 17 -14.72 21.73 -15.56
N LEU A 18 -15.16 22.91 -15.12
CA LEU A 18 -14.36 23.91 -14.41
C LEU A 18 -14.80 23.94 -12.94
N PRO A 19 -14.11 23.21 -12.04
CA PRO A 19 -14.58 22.99 -10.67
C PRO A 19 -14.65 24.28 -9.84
N GLU A 20 -13.75 25.25 -10.06
CA GLU A 20 -13.75 26.52 -9.34
C GLU A 20 -15.00 27.39 -9.64
N ARG A 21 -15.64 27.15 -10.79
CA ARG A 21 -16.84 27.85 -11.24
C ARG A 21 -18.10 27.00 -11.15
N GLY A 22 -17.96 25.69 -10.93
CA GLY A 22 -19.08 24.75 -10.85
C GLY A 22 -19.82 24.54 -12.18
N VAL A 23 -19.18 24.80 -13.33
CA VAL A 23 -19.83 24.78 -14.65
C VAL A 23 -19.02 24.03 -15.70
N GLU A 24 -19.71 23.51 -16.72
CA GLU A 24 -19.09 22.99 -17.94
C GLU A 24 -18.53 24.12 -18.83
N LEU A 25 -17.55 23.79 -19.67
CA LEU A 25 -16.98 24.73 -20.65
C LEU A 25 -18.03 25.28 -21.61
N THR A 26 -19.08 24.50 -21.91
CA THR A 26 -20.25 24.93 -22.72
C THR A 26 -20.97 26.15 -22.13
N THR A 27 -20.99 26.29 -20.80
CA THR A 27 -21.55 27.45 -20.12
C THR A 27 -20.61 28.65 -20.25
N MET A 28 -19.30 28.46 -20.06
CA MET A 28 -18.31 29.51 -20.27
C MET A 28 -18.28 30.01 -21.72
N MET A 29 -18.49 29.12 -22.70
CA MET A 29 -18.61 29.52 -24.11
C MET A 29 -19.73 30.56 -24.30
N ARG A 30 -20.88 30.37 -23.63
CA ARG A 30 -22.00 31.32 -23.70
C ARG A 30 -21.69 32.62 -22.98
N GLU A 31 -21.11 32.55 -21.77
CA GLU A 31 -20.79 33.73 -20.96
C GLU A 31 -19.71 34.62 -21.61
N LEU A 32 -18.70 34.01 -22.23
CA LEU A 32 -17.59 34.71 -22.87
C LEU A 32 -17.88 35.09 -24.33
N GLY A 33 -19.07 34.78 -24.85
CA GLY A 33 -19.40 34.93 -26.27
C GLY A 33 -18.37 34.25 -27.17
N ALA A 34 -17.92 33.06 -26.79
CA ALA A 34 -16.95 32.28 -27.53
C ALA A 34 -17.61 31.57 -28.72
N THR A 35 -16.90 31.53 -29.84
CA THR A 35 -17.35 30.94 -31.10
C THR A 35 -17.07 29.44 -31.19
N SER A 36 -16.15 28.93 -30.37
CA SER A 36 -15.80 27.52 -30.25
C SER A 36 -15.30 27.17 -28.85
N GLY A 37 -15.10 25.87 -28.57
CA GLY A 37 -14.53 25.43 -27.31
C GLY A 37 -13.07 25.87 -27.17
N GLY A 38 -12.31 25.83 -28.27
CA GLY A 38 -10.95 26.36 -28.33
C GLY A 38 -10.88 27.87 -28.07
N ASP A 39 -11.82 28.65 -28.64
CA ASP A 39 -11.95 30.09 -28.38
C ASP A 39 -12.25 30.36 -26.90
N ALA A 40 -13.17 29.59 -26.29
CA ALA A 40 -13.45 29.70 -24.85
C ALA A 40 -12.23 29.41 -23.99
N VAL A 41 -11.46 28.36 -24.31
CA VAL A 41 -10.21 28.04 -23.60
C VAL A 41 -9.22 29.20 -23.68
N VAL A 42 -9.00 29.78 -24.87
CA VAL A 42 -8.09 30.92 -25.03
C VAL A 42 -8.56 32.11 -24.20
N LYS A 43 -9.84 32.48 -24.28
CA LYS A 43 -10.41 33.60 -23.50
C LYS A 43 -10.33 33.40 -21.99
N ILE A 44 -10.50 32.17 -21.50
CA ILE A 44 -10.29 31.84 -20.09
C ILE A 44 -8.82 32.09 -19.75
N LEU A 45 -7.88 31.51 -20.53
CA LEU A 45 -6.44 31.59 -20.31
C LEU A 45 -5.85 33.01 -20.41
N GLU A 46 -6.51 33.93 -21.12
CA GLU A 46 -6.14 35.34 -21.14
C GLU A 46 -6.34 36.05 -19.79
N THR A 47 -7.21 35.50 -18.93
CA THR A 47 -7.60 36.13 -17.65
C THR A 47 -7.17 35.31 -16.43
N GLU A 48 -7.23 33.99 -16.52
CA GLU A 48 -6.97 33.06 -15.42
C GLU A 48 -6.46 31.71 -15.95
N SER A 49 -5.86 30.90 -15.09
CA SER A 49 -5.46 29.53 -15.43
C SER A 49 -6.11 28.53 -14.47
N PRO A 50 -7.42 28.27 -14.62
CA PRO A 50 -8.15 27.44 -13.69
C PRO A 50 -7.83 25.96 -13.89
N THR A 51 -8.10 25.16 -12.86
CA THR A 51 -8.09 23.70 -12.98
C THR A 51 -9.22 23.28 -13.91
N SER A 52 -9.06 22.14 -14.57
CA SER A 52 -10.16 21.53 -15.35
C SER A 52 -10.22 20.04 -15.11
N ILE A 53 -11.43 19.51 -15.11
CA ILE A 53 -11.71 18.09 -15.08
C ILE A 53 -12.11 17.68 -16.48
N LEU A 54 -11.36 16.73 -17.02
CA LEU A 54 -11.54 16.23 -18.38
C LEU A 54 -12.20 14.86 -18.30
N ARG A 55 -13.41 14.75 -18.86
CA ARG A 55 -14.10 13.49 -19.04
C ARG A 55 -13.58 12.84 -20.33
N PHE A 56 -12.86 11.74 -20.18
CA PHE A 56 -12.36 10.96 -21.31
C PHE A 56 -12.37 9.46 -20.98
N GLY A 57 -12.30 8.66 -22.03
CA GLY A 57 -12.33 7.19 -21.93
C GLY A 57 -13.76 6.65 -21.82
N LEU A 58 -13.91 5.38 -22.19
CA LEU A 58 -15.16 4.65 -22.02
C LEU A 58 -15.15 3.92 -20.69
N GLU A 59 -16.30 3.85 -20.04
CA GLU A 59 -16.46 3.04 -18.81
C GLU A 59 -16.04 1.58 -19.04
N SER A 60 -16.28 1.03 -20.23
CA SER A 60 -15.85 -0.32 -20.62
C SER A 60 -14.33 -0.49 -20.64
N ASP A 61 -13.58 0.57 -21.01
CA ASP A 61 -12.12 0.53 -21.00
C ASP A 61 -11.60 0.51 -19.56
N LEU A 62 -12.21 1.31 -18.68
CA LEU A 62 -11.92 1.30 -17.25
C LEU A 62 -12.18 -0.09 -16.64
N GLU A 63 -13.32 -0.72 -16.95
CA GLU A 63 -13.56 -2.07 -16.47
C GLU A 63 -12.53 -3.08 -17.02
N GLY A 64 -12.13 -2.94 -18.29
CA GLY A 64 -11.08 -3.76 -18.90
C GLY A 64 -9.75 -3.61 -18.15
N ILE A 65 -9.38 -2.37 -17.81
CA ILE A 65 -8.18 -2.05 -17.03
C ILE A 65 -8.28 -2.62 -15.60
N LEU A 66 -9.44 -2.49 -14.94
CA LEU A 66 -9.66 -3.02 -13.59
C LEU A 66 -9.46 -4.54 -13.53
N ARG A 67 -9.97 -5.27 -14.54
CA ARG A 67 -9.82 -6.74 -14.64
C ARG A 67 -8.37 -7.20 -14.82
N TYR A 68 -7.47 -6.32 -15.27
CA TYR A 68 -6.08 -6.73 -15.49
C TYR A 68 -5.38 -7.04 -14.15
N PRO A 69 -4.72 -8.20 -13.99
CA PRO A 69 -4.26 -8.67 -12.67
C PRO A 69 -3.34 -7.69 -11.92
N SER A 70 -2.48 -6.97 -12.64
CA SER A 70 -1.51 -6.04 -12.03
C SER A 70 -1.98 -4.60 -11.91
N THR A 71 -3.27 -4.32 -12.14
CA THR A 71 -3.83 -2.98 -11.94
C THR A 71 -4.16 -2.76 -10.47
N SER A 72 -3.46 -1.82 -9.83
CA SER A 72 -3.80 -1.30 -8.50
C SER A 72 -4.81 -0.15 -8.58
N VAL A 73 -5.60 0.02 -7.52
CA VAL A 73 -6.51 1.16 -7.36
C VAL A 73 -5.78 2.31 -6.68
N SER A 74 -5.86 3.50 -7.26
CA SER A 74 -5.36 4.75 -6.67
C SER A 74 -6.38 5.85 -6.87
N CYS A 75 -6.53 6.74 -5.87
CA CYS A 75 -7.41 7.90 -5.96
C CYS A 75 -6.92 8.95 -6.96
N ASP A 76 -5.61 8.99 -7.25
CA ASP A 76 -4.95 10.13 -7.91
C ASP A 76 -5.40 11.47 -7.28
N CYS A 77 -5.55 11.47 -5.95
CA CYS A 77 -6.08 12.60 -5.21
C CYS A 77 -4.95 13.57 -4.87
N ASP A 78 -5.20 14.86 -5.10
CA ASP A 78 -4.18 15.88 -4.90
C ASP A 78 -3.77 15.98 -3.42
N ALA A 79 -2.52 16.36 -3.17
CA ALA A 79 -2.07 16.86 -1.87
C ALA A 79 -2.49 18.34 -1.69
N VAL A 80 -3.78 18.61 -1.88
CA VAL A 80 -4.38 19.93 -1.77
C VAL A 80 -4.48 20.38 -0.32
N ALA A 81 -4.49 21.69 -0.10
CA ALA A 81 -4.77 22.27 1.20
C ALA A 81 -6.07 21.69 1.78
N LEU A 82 -6.07 21.40 3.09
CA LEU A 82 -7.21 20.84 3.81
C LEU A 82 -8.50 21.58 3.42
N GLY A 83 -9.46 20.87 2.84
CA GLY A 83 -10.80 21.38 2.54
C GLY A 83 -11.06 21.79 1.09
N VAL A 84 -10.10 21.70 0.17
CA VAL A 84 -10.34 21.97 -1.26
C VAL A 84 -10.31 20.67 -2.05
N VAL A 85 -11.47 20.02 -2.22
CA VAL A 85 -11.59 18.84 -3.09
C VAL A 85 -12.19 19.29 -4.39
N SER A 86 -11.46 19.18 -5.49
CA SER A 86 -11.95 19.57 -6.82
C SER A 86 -12.61 18.42 -7.57
N HIS A 87 -12.20 17.17 -7.30
CA HIS A 87 -12.64 15.99 -8.04
C HIS A 87 -13.18 14.88 -7.11
N PRO A 88 -14.32 14.22 -7.44
CA PRO A 88 -14.94 13.18 -6.59
C PRO A 88 -14.06 11.97 -6.26
N ARG A 89 -12.95 11.78 -7.00
CA ARG A 89 -12.00 10.69 -6.78
C ARG A 89 -11.31 10.78 -5.42
N GLY A 90 -11.25 11.98 -4.83
CA GLY A 90 -10.71 12.19 -3.49
C GLY A 90 -11.54 11.54 -2.38
N TYR A 91 -12.87 11.42 -2.56
CA TYR A 91 -13.79 10.93 -1.53
C TYR A 91 -14.48 9.62 -1.88
N GLY A 92 -14.48 9.25 -3.17
CA GLY A 92 -15.26 8.10 -3.67
C GLY A 92 -14.45 6.92 -4.20
N THR A 93 -13.15 7.04 -4.50
CA THR A 93 -12.45 6.03 -5.31
C THR A 93 -12.57 4.59 -4.76
N PHE A 94 -12.19 4.35 -3.51
CA PHE A 94 -12.18 2.99 -2.97
C PHE A 94 -13.60 2.44 -2.73
N PRO A 95 -14.54 3.20 -2.12
CA PRO A 95 -15.92 2.75 -1.97
C PRO A 95 -16.64 2.52 -3.31
N ARG A 96 -16.31 3.29 -4.36
CA ARG A 96 -16.81 3.06 -5.72
C ARG A 96 -16.34 1.71 -6.28
N VAL A 97 -15.08 1.35 -6.06
CA VAL A 97 -14.55 0.04 -6.49
C VAL A 97 -15.25 -1.10 -5.76
N LEU A 98 -15.41 -0.98 -4.44
CA LEU A 98 -16.06 -2.02 -3.63
C LEU A 98 -17.57 -2.15 -3.96
N GLY A 99 -18.29 -1.02 -4.01
CA GLY A 99 -19.73 -1.01 -4.26
C GLY A 99 -20.09 -1.20 -5.73
N ARG A 100 -19.72 -0.24 -6.58
CA ARG A 100 -20.17 -0.24 -7.98
C ARG A 100 -19.49 -1.33 -8.81
N TYR A 101 -18.17 -1.50 -8.69
CA TYR A 101 -17.43 -2.40 -9.59
C TYR A 101 -17.37 -3.84 -9.08
N ALA A 102 -17.22 -4.08 -7.77
CA ALA A 102 -17.26 -5.43 -7.23
C ALA A 102 -18.69 -5.92 -6.96
N ARG A 103 -19.44 -5.27 -6.07
CA ARG A 103 -20.80 -5.71 -5.70
C ARG A 103 -21.83 -5.60 -6.83
N ASP A 104 -22.01 -4.41 -7.40
CA ASP A 104 -23.17 -4.15 -8.29
C ASP A 104 -22.97 -4.68 -9.72
N ARG A 105 -21.75 -4.59 -10.25
CA ARG A 105 -21.44 -4.93 -11.65
C ARG A 105 -20.70 -6.25 -11.82
N GLY A 106 -20.13 -6.81 -10.76
CA GLY A 106 -19.34 -8.05 -10.84
C GLY A 106 -18.13 -7.93 -11.79
N VAL A 107 -17.54 -6.74 -11.92
CA VAL A 107 -16.32 -6.53 -12.71
C VAL A 107 -15.12 -7.22 -12.04
N LEU A 108 -15.12 -7.23 -10.71
CA LEU A 108 -14.17 -7.89 -9.84
C LEU A 108 -14.94 -8.68 -8.77
N THR A 109 -14.33 -9.72 -8.24
CA THR A 109 -14.71 -10.23 -6.91
C THR A 109 -14.36 -9.21 -5.83
N LEU A 110 -14.96 -9.33 -4.64
CA LEU A 110 -14.66 -8.43 -3.53
C LEU A 110 -13.20 -8.61 -3.07
N GLU A 111 -12.72 -9.84 -3.07
CA GLU A 111 -11.36 -10.24 -2.72
C GLU A 111 -10.34 -9.65 -3.71
N GLU A 112 -10.61 -9.70 -5.02
CA GLU A 112 -9.77 -9.04 -6.03
C GLU A 112 -9.75 -7.52 -5.85
N ALA A 113 -10.91 -6.91 -5.56
CA ALA A 113 -10.98 -5.49 -5.28
C ALA A 113 -10.12 -5.13 -4.06
N VAL A 114 -10.26 -5.86 -2.96
CA VAL A 114 -9.45 -5.67 -1.74
C VAL A 114 -7.96 -5.86 -2.04
N GLN A 115 -7.58 -6.92 -2.76
CA GLN A 115 -6.19 -7.17 -3.13
C GLN A 115 -5.59 -6.02 -3.94
N LYS A 116 -6.35 -5.44 -4.88
CA LYS A 116 -5.93 -4.31 -5.72
C LYS A 116 -5.77 -2.99 -4.98
N MET A 117 -6.27 -2.88 -3.74
CA MET A 117 -6.15 -1.71 -2.88
C MET A 117 -5.37 -1.95 -1.58
N SER A 118 -4.81 -3.15 -1.39
CA SER A 118 -4.04 -3.52 -0.19
C SER A 118 -2.76 -4.28 -0.55
N GLY A 119 -2.83 -5.60 -0.73
CA GLY A 119 -1.68 -6.46 -0.99
C GLY A 119 -0.93 -6.07 -2.26
N LEU A 120 -1.62 -5.84 -3.38
CA LEU A 120 -0.98 -5.50 -4.66
C LEU A 120 -0.13 -4.20 -4.60
N PRO A 121 -0.64 -3.05 -4.12
CA PRO A 121 0.19 -1.85 -3.98
C PRO A 121 1.30 -2.01 -2.93
N ALA A 122 1.04 -2.69 -1.80
CA ALA A 122 2.07 -2.96 -0.80
C ALA A 122 3.23 -3.77 -1.39
N THR A 123 2.92 -4.85 -2.11
CA THR A 123 3.92 -5.67 -2.77
C THR A 123 4.62 -4.93 -3.92
N THR A 124 3.92 -4.08 -4.67
CA THR A 124 4.51 -3.27 -5.74
C THR A 124 5.55 -2.29 -5.19
N LEU A 125 5.31 -1.75 -4.00
CA LEU A 125 6.23 -0.85 -3.30
C LEU A 125 7.28 -1.60 -2.46
N GLY A 126 7.19 -2.92 -2.37
CA GLY A 126 8.07 -3.77 -1.57
C GLY A 126 7.85 -3.62 -0.07
N MET A 127 6.63 -3.30 0.40
CA MET A 127 6.33 -3.22 1.83
C MET A 127 6.24 -4.63 2.43
N LEU A 128 6.94 -4.85 3.55
CA LEU A 128 7.01 -6.15 4.22
C LEU A 128 6.07 -6.24 5.44
N ASP A 129 5.63 -5.11 5.98
CA ASP A 129 4.84 -5.01 7.21
C ASP A 129 3.38 -4.61 6.99
N ARG A 130 2.93 -4.45 5.73
CA ARG A 130 1.62 -3.88 5.37
C ARG A 130 0.99 -4.55 4.15
N GLY A 131 -0.30 -4.29 3.96
CA GLY A 131 -1.08 -4.74 2.80
C GLY A 131 -1.74 -6.11 2.97
N PHE A 132 -1.37 -6.86 4.00
CA PHE A 132 -1.97 -8.15 4.33
C PHE A 132 -2.36 -8.21 5.80
N ILE A 133 -3.24 -9.14 6.16
CA ILE A 133 -3.62 -9.42 7.54
C ILE A 133 -2.85 -10.66 7.99
N ALA A 134 -1.74 -10.45 8.71
CA ALA A 134 -0.89 -11.50 9.23
C ALA A 134 -0.22 -11.09 10.54
N VAL A 135 0.23 -12.06 11.33
CA VAL A 135 0.97 -11.81 12.58
C VAL A 135 2.23 -10.98 12.29
N GLY A 136 2.50 -9.98 13.13
CA GLY A 136 3.68 -9.12 13.01
C GLY A 136 3.52 -7.94 12.04
N MET A 137 2.48 -7.93 11.22
CA MET A 137 2.17 -6.79 10.35
C MET A 137 1.57 -5.62 11.13
N SER A 138 1.77 -4.42 10.61
CA SER A 138 1.11 -3.21 11.08
C SER A 138 -0.41 -3.38 11.01
N ALA A 139 -1.10 -3.04 12.10
CA ALA A 139 -2.56 -3.13 12.20
C ALA A 139 -3.25 -1.97 11.47
N ASP A 140 -3.04 -1.91 10.16
CA ASP A 140 -3.76 -1.05 9.21
C ASP A 140 -4.97 -1.81 8.68
N LEU A 141 -6.13 -1.57 9.29
CA LEU A 141 -7.34 -2.36 9.06
C LEU A 141 -8.50 -1.45 8.67
N VAL A 142 -9.32 -1.92 7.73
CA VAL A 142 -10.59 -1.29 7.39
C VAL A 142 -11.69 -2.30 7.62
N VAL A 143 -12.71 -1.91 8.38
CA VAL A 143 -13.95 -2.65 8.54
C VAL A 143 -15.03 -1.92 7.76
N PHE A 144 -15.62 -2.59 6.79
CA PHE A 144 -16.69 -2.05 5.97
C PHE A 144 -17.80 -3.07 5.78
N ASP A 145 -19.00 -2.57 5.48
CA ASP A 145 -20.16 -3.38 5.15
C ASP A 145 -20.19 -3.62 3.62
N PRO A 146 -20.00 -4.86 3.15
CA PRO A 146 -19.98 -5.16 1.73
C PRO A 146 -21.33 -4.93 1.05
N GLU A 147 -22.44 -4.91 1.79
CA GLU A 147 -23.77 -4.69 1.22
C GLU A 147 -24.04 -3.21 0.97
N THR A 148 -23.45 -2.31 1.77
CA THR A 148 -23.79 -0.87 1.75
C THR A 148 -22.66 0.07 1.32
N VAL A 149 -21.42 -0.43 1.19
CA VAL A 149 -20.28 0.40 0.77
C VAL A 149 -20.51 1.00 -0.62
N ILE A 150 -20.43 2.33 -0.73
CA ILE A 150 -20.55 3.07 -2.00
C ILE A 150 -20.06 4.52 -1.87
N ASP A 151 -19.63 5.10 -2.98
CA ASP A 151 -19.33 6.53 -3.12
C ASP A 151 -20.59 7.39 -3.32
N HIS A 152 -20.58 8.59 -2.75
CA HIS A 152 -21.62 9.61 -2.98
C HIS A 152 -21.09 10.87 -3.66
N ALA A 153 -19.76 11.05 -3.70
CA ALA A 153 -19.13 12.23 -4.28
C ALA A 153 -19.40 12.32 -5.79
N THR A 154 -19.83 13.49 -6.24
CA THR A 154 -20.05 13.80 -7.66
C THR A 154 -19.11 14.91 -8.14
N PHE A 155 -19.20 15.32 -9.40
CA PHE A 155 -18.40 16.46 -9.88
C PHE A 155 -18.90 17.78 -9.28
N GLU A 156 -20.20 17.86 -9.03
CA GLU A 156 -20.89 19.03 -8.47
C GLU A 156 -20.70 19.11 -6.95
N ASP A 157 -20.66 17.97 -6.26
CA ASP A 157 -20.32 17.87 -4.84
C ASP A 157 -19.22 16.82 -4.62
N PRO A 158 -17.95 17.21 -4.80
CA PRO A 158 -16.82 16.28 -4.79
C PRO A 158 -16.39 15.85 -3.39
N SER A 159 -16.99 16.42 -2.34
CA SER A 159 -16.60 16.22 -0.93
C SER A 159 -17.60 15.40 -0.12
N VAL A 160 -18.64 14.84 -0.75
CA VAL A 160 -19.63 14.01 -0.04
C VAL A 160 -18.96 12.74 0.48
N PRO A 161 -19.01 12.46 1.80
CA PRO A 161 -18.47 11.23 2.37
C PRO A 161 -19.15 9.99 1.81
N SER A 162 -18.37 8.93 1.62
CA SER A 162 -18.87 7.61 1.26
C SER A 162 -19.60 6.94 2.45
N THR A 163 -20.43 5.94 2.17
CA THR A 163 -21.09 5.12 3.20
C THR A 163 -20.50 3.71 3.28
N GLY A 164 -20.83 2.98 4.35
CA GLY A 164 -20.44 1.58 4.55
C GLY A 164 -19.06 1.36 5.18
N ILE A 165 -18.22 2.39 5.30
CA ILE A 165 -16.95 2.30 6.05
C ILE A 165 -17.21 2.52 7.55
N ARG A 166 -17.02 1.47 8.36
CA ARG A 166 -17.34 1.48 9.80
C ARG A 166 -16.14 1.85 10.66
N HIS A 167 -14.99 1.24 10.39
CA HIS A 167 -13.75 1.49 11.15
C HIS A 167 -12.56 1.59 10.21
N VAL A 168 -11.64 2.49 10.54
CA VAL A 168 -10.29 2.56 9.95
C VAL A 168 -9.29 2.63 11.09
N MET A 169 -8.39 1.66 11.13
CA MET A 169 -7.26 1.62 12.04
C MET A 169 -5.98 1.88 11.26
N VAL A 170 -5.09 2.69 11.85
CA VAL A 170 -3.74 2.95 11.34
C VAL A 170 -2.79 2.62 12.46
N ASN A 171 -1.85 1.69 12.22
CA ASN A 171 -0.91 1.21 13.24
C ASN A 171 -1.61 0.85 14.57
N GLY A 172 -2.73 0.13 14.48
CA GLY A 172 -3.48 -0.35 15.65
C GLY A 172 -4.36 0.69 16.34
N SER A 173 -4.36 1.95 15.89
CA SER A 173 -5.16 3.02 16.48
C SER A 173 -6.31 3.43 15.56
N PHE A 174 -7.52 3.57 16.11
CA PHE A 174 -8.68 4.02 15.32
C PHE A 174 -8.50 5.47 14.85
N ALA A 175 -8.41 5.67 13.53
CA ALA A 175 -8.51 6.97 12.87
C ALA A 175 -9.96 7.32 12.53
N TRP A 176 -10.76 6.29 12.22
CA TRP A 176 -12.20 6.36 11.99
C TRP A 176 -12.88 5.27 12.81
N ARG A 177 -13.92 5.61 13.57
CA ARG A 177 -14.62 4.66 14.43
C ARG A 177 -16.11 4.95 14.45
N ASP A 178 -16.90 3.92 14.20
CA ASP A 178 -18.36 3.98 14.25
C ASP A 178 -18.95 5.09 13.36
N GLY A 179 -18.32 5.33 12.20
CA GLY A 179 -18.76 6.36 11.25
C GLY A 179 -18.22 7.76 11.52
N GLU A 180 -17.30 7.94 12.46
CA GLU A 180 -16.78 9.25 12.86
C GLU A 180 -15.25 9.31 12.89
N LEU A 181 -14.70 10.50 12.60
CA LEU A 181 -13.29 10.84 12.78
C LEU A 181 -12.93 10.89 14.27
N THR A 182 -11.88 10.19 14.67
CA THR A 182 -11.42 10.19 16.07
C THR A 182 -10.43 11.31 16.39
N GLY A 183 -9.83 11.92 15.37
CA GLY A 183 -8.72 12.87 15.51
C GLY A 183 -7.34 12.22 15.72
N MET A 184 -7.27 10.90 15.84
CA MET A 184 -6.01 10.19 16.07
C MET A 184 -5.12 10.21 14.81
N ARG A 185 -3.85 10.58 14.99
CA ARG A 185 -2.83 10.62 13.93
C ARG A 185 -1.74 9.59 14.19
N ALA A 186 -2.06 8.32 13.95
CA ALA A 186 -1.14 7.20 14.17
C ALA A 186 -0.26 6.87 12.94
N GLY A 187 -0.30 7.71 11.90
CA GLY A 187 0.53 7.53 10.70
C GLY A 187 2.02 7.65 11.01
N ARG A 188 2.85 6.91 10.24
CA ARG A 188 4.30 6.95 10.33
C ARG A 188 4.89 7.17 8.93
N THR A 189 6.04 7.82 8.86
CA THR A 189 6.80 7.92 7.61
C THR A 189 7.30 6.52 7.24
N LEU A 190 6.91 6.04 6.07
CA LEU A 190 7.40 4.77 5.55
C LEU A 190 8.72 5.01 4.82
N ARG A 191 9.74 4.26 5.21
CA ARG A 191 11.03 4.20 4.52
C ARG A 191 11.12 2.87 3.80
N ARG A 192 11.90 2.82 2.73
CA ARG A 192 12.25 1.58 2.05
C ARG A 192 13.66 1.15 2.50
N PRO A 193 13.79 0.14 3.37
CA PRO A 193 15.07 -0.47 3.70
C PRO A 193 15.79 -1.00 2.45
N ALA A 194 17.13 -1.06 2.54
CA ALA A 194 17.97 -1.54 1.44
C ALA A 194 17.64 -2.99 1.03
N ALA A 195 17.31 -3.83 2.00
CA ALA A 195 16.98 -5.24 1.80
C ALA A 195 15.53 -5.49 1.30
N HIS A 196 14.76 -4.44 0.96
CA HIS A 196 13.39 -4.60 0.46
C HIS A 196 13.37 -5.01 -1.04
N PRO A 197 12.65 -6.08 -1.39
CA PRO A 197 12.60 -6.59 -2.75
C PRO A 197 11.89 -5.59 -3.66
N ALA A 198 12.31 -5.54 -4.93
CA ALA A 198 11.70 -4.66 -5.93
C ALA A 198 10.46 -5.26 -6.61
N ARG A 199 10.19 -6.56 -6.44
CA ARG A 199 9.08 -7.25 -7.10
C ARG A 199 8.43 -8.31 -6.21
N PRO A 200 7.15 -8.61 -6.45
CA PRO A 200 6.39 -9.60 -5.69
C PRO A 200 7.03 -10.98 -5.58
N LEU A 201 6.75 -11.60 -4.44
CA LEU A 201 7.13 -12.96 -4.10
C LEU A 201 6.03 -13.93 -4.52
N LYS A 202 6.45 -15.10 -5.03
CA LYS A 202 5.56 -16.19 -5.37
C LYS A 202 4.95 -16.75 -4.08
N VAL A 203 3.62 -16.77 -4.00
CA VAL A 203 2.86 -17.35 -2.89
C VAL A 203 2.01 -18.54 -3.32
N ASP A 204 2.10 -18.92 -4.59
CA ASP A 204 1.37 -20.00 -5.26
C ASP A 204 2.02 -21.39 -5.07
N GLU A 205 3.19 -21.43 -4.44
CA GLU A 205 3.93 -22.65 -4.12
C GLU A 205 4.20 -22.71 -2.60
N PRO A 206 4.22 -23.92 -2.00
CA PRO A 206 4.71 -24.09 -0.64
C PRO A 206 6.14 -23.57 -0.53
N ARG A 207 6.47 -23.00 0.63
CA ARG A 207 7.76 -22.34 0.85
C ARG A 207 8.30 -22.64 2.23
N SER A 208 9.61 -22.82 2.30
CA SER A 208 10.34 -23.09 3.52
C SER A 208 11.66 -22.32 3.52
N VAL A 209 12.09 -21.91 4.70
CA VAL A 209 13.38 -21.26 4.91
C VAL A 209 14.02 -21.77 6.18
N SER A 210 15.32 -21.99 6.13
CA SER A 210 16.13 -22.21 7.33
C SER A 210 17.39 -21.36 7.27
N PHE A 211 17.85 -20.95 8.42
CA PHE A 211 19.05 -20.15 8.58
C PHE A 211 19.70 -20.45 9.92
N GLU A 212 21.02 -20.51 9.92
CA GLU A 212 21.85 -20.64 11.12
C GLU A 212 23.15 -19.89 10.86
N GLY A 213 23.54 -19.00 11.78
CA GLY A 213 24.80 -18.27 11.70
C GLY A 213 24.89 -17.12 12.68
N PHE A 214 26.05 -16.47 12.71
CA PHE A 214 26.28 -15.33 13.57
C PHE A 214 26.03 -14.02 12.82
N VAL A 215 25.31 -13.11 13.45
CA VAL A 215 25.01 -11.77 12.93
C VAL A 215 25.87 -10.74 13.65
N THR A 216 26.69 -10.01 12.90
CA THR A 216 27.49 -8.88 13.39
C THR A 216 26.80 -7.58 13.03
N LEU A 217 26.39 -6.80 14.04
CA LEU A 217 25.68 -5.54 13.84
C LEU A 217 26.53 -4.46 13.15
N GLU A 218 25.88 -3.65 12.31
CA GLU A 218 26.48 -2.45 11.74
C GLU A 218 26.30 -1.25 12.68
N GLY A 219 27.39 -0.52 12.99
CA GLY A 219 27.28 0.84 13.55
C GLY A 219 27.70 1.08 15.01
N ASP A 220 28.29 0.13 15.73
CA ASP A 220 28.97 0.43 17.01
C ASP A 220 30.37 -0.21 17.08
N ALA A 221 31.32 0.51 17.71
CA ALA A 221 32.74 0.17 17.78
C ALA A 221 33.03 -1.04 18.68
N SER A 222 32.04 -1.51 19.46
CA SER A 222 32.01 -2.86 20.03
C SER A 222 31.22 -3.77 19.10
N ARG A 223 31.91 -4.71 18.44
CA ARG A 223 31.29 -5.81 17.68
C ARG A 223 30.27 -6.51 18.57
N THR A 224 28.99 -6.15 18.43
CA THR A 224 27.91 -6.87 19.09
C THR A 224 27.51 -7.95 18.11
N GLN A 225 27.81 -9.20 18.46
CA GLN A 225 27.51 -10.39 17.68
C GLN A 225 26.46 -11.21 18.44
N PHE A 226 25.54 -11.81 17.71
CA PHE A 226 24.59 -12.78 18.26
C PHE A 226 24.40 -13.92 17.26
N GLU A 227 24.09 -15.09 17.76
CA GLU A 227 23.72 -16.25 16.95
C GLU A 227 22.23 -16.16 16.62
N LEU A 228 21.88 -16.41 15.37
CA LEU A 228 20.51 -16.43 14.87
C LEU A 228 20.24 -17.76 14.20
N ALA A 229 19.19 -18.45 14.66
CA ALA A 229 18.73 -19.69 14.06
C ALA A 229 17.21 -19.66 13.85
N PHE A 230 16.76 -20.05 12.67
CA PHE A 230 15.34 -20.23 12.39
C PHE A 230 15.06 -21.34 11.37
N GLU A 231 13.86 -21.90 11.48
CA GLU A 231 13.24 -22.78 10.49
C GLU A 231 11.77 -22.38 10.38
N VAL A 232 11.32 -21.95 9.21
CA VAL A 232 9.98 -21.41 8.98
C VAL A 232 9.44 -21.93 7.66
N GLN A 233 8.19 -22.38 7.65
CA GLN A 233 7.52 -22.88 6.46
C GLN A 233 6.08 -22.39 6.38
N GLN A 234 5.57 -22.25 5.16
CA GLN A 234 4.20 -21.85 4.89
C GLN A 234 3.68 -22.57 3.65
N ASP A 235 2.52 -23.23 3.80
CA ASP A 235 1.79 -23.81 2.69
C ASP A 235 0.97 -22.74 1.93
N VAL A 236 0.64 -22.99 0.67
CA VAL A 236 0.01 -22.04 -0.28
C VAL A 236 -1.23 -21.35 0.31
N GLN A 237 -2.09 -22.11 0.97
CA GLN A 237 -3.37 -21.62 1.51
C GLN A 237 -3.31 -21.24 2.99
N SER A 238 -2.14 -21.35 3.63
CA SER A 238 -2.02 -21.07 5.07
C SER A 238 -1.96 -19.57 5.32
N ALA A 239 -2.81 -19.07 6.21
CA ALA A 239 -2.82 -17.66 6.63
C ALA A 239 -1.61 -17.26 7.50
N ALA A 240 -0.89 -18.24 8.04
CA ALA A 240 0.28 -18.03 8.89
C ALA A 240 1.33 -19.10 8.60
N ALA A 241 2.60 -18.69 8.64
CA ALA A 241 3.71 -19.61 8.66
C ALA A 241 3.85 -20.30 10.03
N ILE A 242 4.52 -21.45 10.04
CA ILE A 242 4.86 -22.22 11.24
C ILE A 242 6.37 -22.41 11.32
N GLY A 243 6.91 -22.54 12.53
CA GLY A 243 8.34 -22.68 12.69
C GLY A 243 8.83 -22.29 14.08
N SER A 244 10.13 -22.05 14.16
CA SER A 244 10.81 -21.52 15.33
C SER A 244 11.91 -20.56 14.93
N LEU A 245 12.12 -19.54 15.76
CA LEU A 245 13.25 -18.63 15.67
C LEU A 245 13.81 -18.41 17.07
N VAL A 246 15.13 -18.40 17.18
CA VAL A 246 15.85 -18.02 18.39
C VAL A 246 17.05 -17.15 18.02
N ALA A 247 17.27 -16.11 18.81
CA ALA A 247 18.49 -15.32 18.80
C ALA A 247 19.16 -15.41 20.17
N THR A 248 20.45 -15.74 20.19
CA THR A 248 21.25 -15.93 21.41
C THR A 248 22.49 -15.06 21.42
N ASP A 249 22.88 -14.53 22.59
CA ASP A 249 24.14 -13.82 22.74
C ASP A 249 25.35 -14.79 22.77
N GLU A 250 26.57 -14.25 22.82
CA GLU A 250 27.81 -15.04 22.89
C GLU A 250 27.91 -15.93 24.14
N GLU A 251 27.13 -15.65 25.18
CA GLU A 251 27.05 -16.43 26.43
C GLU A 251 25.95 -17.52 26.36
N GLY A 252 25.21 -17.60 25.25
CA GLY A 252 24.11 -18.55 25.03
C GLY A 252 22.78 -18.14 25.67
N ARG A 253 22.64 -16.89 26.12
CA ARG A 253 21.38 -16.34 26.65
C ARG A 253 20.47 -15.92 25.51
N THR A 254 19.17 -16.19 25.64
CA THR A 254 18.19 -15.91 24.58
C THR A 254 17.85 -14.43 24.54
N LEU A 255 18.33 -13.70 23.54
CA LEU A 255 17.95 -12.29 23.34
C LEU A 255 16.47 -12.15 23.00
N PHE A 256 15.98 -12.98 22.08
CA PHE A 256 14.56 -13.09 21.73
C PHE A 256 14.27 -14.40 21.00
N SER A 257 13.01 -14.81 21.03
CA SER A 257 12.54 -15.99 20.29
C SER A 257 11.15 -15.75 19.70
N SER A 258 10.77 -16.57 18.73
CA SER A 258 9.40 -16.57 18.18
C SER A 258 8.94 -17.98 17.83
N ALA A 259 7.67 -18.23 18.16
CA ALA A 259 6.88 -19.34 17.63
C ALA A 259 5.62 -18.83 16.88
N LYS A 260 5.55 -17.52 16.64
CA LYS A 260 4.38 -16.83 16.06
C LYS A 260 4.81 -16.11 14.79
N PHE A 261 4.44 -16.66 13.64
CA PHE A 261 4.82 -16.14 12.33
C PHE A 261 3.58 -15.75 11.52
N GLY A 262 3.75 -14.75 10.67
CA GLY A 262 2.74 -14.28 9.73
C GLY A 262 3.08 -14.72 8.32
N LEU A 263 3.27 -13.74 7.42
CA LEU A 263 3.52 -14.00 6.01
C LEU A 263 5.01 -14.29 5.80
N LEU A 264 5.34 -15.52 5.40
CA LEU A 264 6.65 -15.87 4.83
C LEU A 264 6.67 -15.50 3.35
N GLN A 265 7.79 -14.99 2.86
CA GLN A 265 8.01 -14.68 1.45
C GLN A 265 9.44 -15.11 1.06
N VAL A 266 9.61 -15.74 -0.11
CA VAL A 266 10.92 -16.23 -0.60
C VAL A 266 11.20 -15.93 -2.07
N GLN A 267 12.39 -15.44 -2.40
CA GLN A 267 12.82 -15.18 -3.78
C GLN A 267 14.32 -15.42 -3.96
N GLY A 268 14.70 -16.51 -4.63
CA GLY A 268 16.12 -16.83 -4.82
C GLY A 268 16.81 -16.99 -3.47
N ASP A 269 17.87 -16.21 -3.22
CA ASP A 269 18.63 -16.21 -1.97
C ASP A 269 18.16 -15.12 -0.99
N TRP A 270 16.86 -14.81 -1.04
CA TRP A 270 16.23 -13.80 -0.21
C TRP A 270 14.98 -14.38 0.47
N ALA A 271 14.80 -14.04 1.74
CA ALA A 271 13.64 -14.40 2.52
C ALA A 271 13.19 -13.25 3.44
N SER A 272 11.88 -13.12 3.65
CA SER A 272 11.34 -12.36 4.76
C SER A 272 10.16 -13.05 5.40
N PHE A 273 9.95 -12.77 6.69
CA PHE A 273 8.70 -13.13 7.33
C PHE A 273 8.32 -12.11 8.39
N SER A 274 7.01 -11.86 8.51
CA SER A 274 6.47 -11.13 9.64
C SER A 274 6.34 -12.06 10.85
N LEU A 275 6.54 -11.55 12.05
CA LEU A 275 6.56 -12.36 13.27
C LEU A 275 6.19 -11.55 14.51
N ARG A 276 5.96 -12.27 15.62
CA ARG A 276 5.84 -11.69 16.95
C ARG A 276 6.86 -12.34 17.87
N VAL A 277 7.85 -11.57 18.29
CA VAL A 277 8.93 -12.04 19.17
C VAL A 277 8.56 -11.85 20.64
N SER A 278 9.16 -12.67 21.50
CA SER A 278 9.21 -12.47 22.95
C SER A 278 10.67 -12.37 23.37
N ASP A 279 11.01 -11.37 24.18
CA ASP A 279 12.31 -11.28 24.85
C ASP A 279 12.33 -12.04 26.20
N GLU A 280 13.47 -11.99 26.90
CA GLU A 280 13.67 -12.64 28.21
C GLU A 280 12.68 -12.16 29.29
N GLU A 281 12.22 -10.92 29.18
CA GLU A 281 11.26 -10.33 30.13
C GLU A 281 9.80 -10.70 29.78
N GLY A 282 9.59 -11.41 28.67
CA GLY A 282 8.28 -11.79 28.17
C GLY A 282 7.54 -10.66 27.44
N LEU A 283 8.23 -9.57 27.11
CA LEU A 283 7.64 -8.48 26.34
C LEU A 283 7.51 -8.91 24.88
N GLU A 284 6.27 -8.88 24.38
CA GLU A 284 5.98 -9.25 22.99
C GLU A 284 6.01 -8.04 22.06
N ARG A 285 6.70 -8.17 20.93
CA ARG A 285 6.77 -7.15 19.87
C ARG A 285 6.49 -7.75 18.51
N GLY A 286 5.66 -7.07 17.71
CA GLY A 286 5.45 -7.41 16.30
C GLY A 286 6.57 -6.86 15.43
N GLY A 287 6.82 -7.48 14.29
CA GLY A 287 7.83 -7.00 13.35
C GLY A 287 8.02 -7.89 12.13
N TYR A 288 9.12 -7.67 11.43
CA TYR A 288 9.57 -8.52 10.33
C TYR A 288 11.08 -8.77 10.42
N LEU A 289 11.50 -9.88 9.82
CA LEU A 289 12.89 -10.23 9.60
C LEU A 289 13.13 -10.42 8.11
N VAL A 290 14.30 -10.00 7.63
CA VAL A 290 14.80 -10.22 6.27
C VAL A 290 16.17 -10.86 6.33
N VAL A 291 16.41 -11.83 5.46
CA VAL A 291 17.75 -12.34 5.13
C VAL A 291 17.95 -12.23 3.63
N ASP A 292 19.02 -11.56 3.22
CA ASP A 292 19.44 -11.41 1.82
C ASP A 292 20.86 -11.95 1.65
N GLY A 293 20.97 -13.16 1.11
CA GLY A 293 22.25 -13.80 0.79
C GLY A 293 22.95 -13.21 -0.44
N ALA A 294 22.25 -12.39 -1.23
CA ALA A 294 22.74 -11.82 -2.48
C ALA A 294 22.75 -10.28 -2.50
N ASP A 295 22.79 -9.64 -1.32
CA ASP A 295 22.78 -8.18 -1.19
C ASP A 295 23.99 -7.54 -1.93
N PRO A 296 23.77 -6.81 -3.04
CA PRO A 296 24.86 -6.22 -3.82
C PRO A 296 25.57 -5.07 -3.08
N MET A 297 24.96 -4.53 -2.02
CA MET A 297 25.53 -3.47 -1.19
C MET A 297 26.39 -4.03 -0.07
N ASN A 298 26.33 -5.33 0.19
CA ASN A 298 27.13 -5.98 1.22
C ASN A 298 28.54 -6.35 0.72
N HIS A 299 29.49 -5.43 0.92
CA HIS A 299 30.89 -5.63 0.52
C HIS A 299 31.70 -6.56 1.44
N LYS A 300 31.16 -6.97 2.60
CA LYS A 300 31.86 -7.81 3.57
C LYS A 300 31.74 -9.32 3.24
N GLY A 301 30.87 -9.68 2.30
CA GLY A 301 30.52 -11.07 2.00
C GLY A 301 29.50 -11.64 2.99
N GLY A 302 28.87 -12.77 2.66
CA GLY A 302 27.81 -13.36 3.50
C GLY A 302 26.44 -12.69 3.32
N ALA A 303 25.50 -13.00 4.22
CA ALA A 303 24.13 -12.52 4.15
C ALA A 303 23.94 -11.20 4.89
N THR A 304 23.05 -10.33 4.39
CA THR A 304 22.53 -9.18 5.13
C THR A 304 21.30 -9.63 5.91
N VAL A 305 21.28 -9.35 7.22
CA VAL A 305 20.13 -9.60 8.10
C VAL A 305 19.55 -8.28 8.55
N VAL A 306 18.25 -8.12 8.38
CA VAL A 306 17.49 -6.94 8.84
C VAL A 306 16.39 -7.40 9.79
N ILE A 307 16.32 -6.79 10.96
CA ILE A 307 15.28 -7.06 11.96
C ILE A 307 14.62 -5.74 12.34
N ALA A 308 13.33 -5.62 12.07
CA ALA A 308 12.54 -4.44 12.44
C ALA A 308 11.44 -4.86 13.42
N LEU A 309 11.52 -4.37 14.65
CA LEU A 309 10.55 -4.64 15.70
C LEU A 309 9.81 -3.37 16.09
N GLU A 310 8.56 -3.52 16.51
CA GLU A 310 7.76 -2.41 16.99
C GLU A 310 8.43 -1.72 18.19
N GLY A 311 8.59 -0.40 18.08
CA GLY A 311 9.15 0.42 19.16
C GLY A 311 10.67 0.45 19.23
N SER A 312 11.39 -0.17 18.29
CA SER A 312 12.85 -0.08 18.18
C SER A 312 13.28 0.45 16.81
N ASP A 313 14.52 0.91 16.73
CA ASP A 313 15.17 1.15 15.45
C ASP A 313 15.40 -0.18 14.70
N GLU A 314 15.51 -0.09 13.38
CA GLU A 314 15.84 -1.23 12.52
C GLU A 314 17.27 -1.68 12.80
N ILE A 315 17.42 -2.98 13.05
CA ILE A 315 18.70 -3.63 13.28
C ILE A 315 19.19 -4.16 11.92
N VAL A 316 20.40 -3.77 11.53
CA VAL A 316 21.05 -4.26 10.31
C VAL A 316 22.37 -4.90 10.69
N GLY A 317 22.63 -6.10 10.18
CA GLY A 317 23.84 -6.85 10.44
C GLY A 317 24.30 -7.67 9.25
N ASN A 318 25.59 -7.97 9.25
CA ASN A 318 26.22 -8.90 8.30
C ASN A 318 26.36 -10.27 8.96
N SER A 319 26.11 -11.35 8.22
CA SER A 319 26.19 -12.71 8.75
C SER A 319 27.02 -13.64 7.89
N ASP A 320 27.72 -14.56 8.56
CA ASP A 320 28.40 -15.71 7.97
C ASP A 320 27.47 -16.92 7.77
N GLY A 321 26.21 -16.80 8.18
CA GLY A 321 25.20 -17.85 8.07
C GLY A 321 24.79 -18.15 6.63
N LEU A 322 24.24 -19.35 6.45
CA LEU A 322 23.72 -19.82 5.17
C LEU A 322 22.19 -19.79 5.19
N LEU A 323 21.60 -19.03 4.28
CA LEU A 323 20.17 -19.10 3.99
C LEU A 323 19.90 -20.31 3.09
N VAL A 324 18.96 -21.16 3.49
CA VAL A 324 18.45 -22.25 2.67
C VAL A 324 16.98 -21.97 2.39
N VAL A 325 16.63 -21.83 1.12
CA VAL A 325 15.26 -21.61 0.64
C VAL A 325 14.78 -22.87 -0.08
N GLY A 326 13.63 -23.39 0.32
CA GLY A 326 13.02 -24.61 -0.22
C GLY A 326 11.56 -24.43 -0.63
#